data_AF-W4RTH4-F1
#
_entry.id   AF-W4RTH4-F1
#
_cell.length_a   1.000
_cell.length_b   1.000
_cell.length_c   1.000
_cell.angle_alpha   90.00
_cell.angle_beta   90.00
_cell.angle_gamma   90.00
#
_symmetry.space_group_name_H-M   'P 1'
#
loop_
_entity.id
_entity.type
_entity.pdbx_description
1 polymer ?
#
loop_
_entity_poly.entity_id
_entity_poly.type
_entity_poly.pdbx_seq_one_letter_code
_entity_poly.pdbx_strand_id
1 'polypeptide(L)'
;MDLLKDLEWRRIIYQQTDEEGIKDLLSKEKISLYCGVDPTADSMHIGHLLPFLTLRRFQNAGHRPIVLVGGATGLIGDPSGKSEERKLQTLEQVQLNVEGIQKQLGKIFDVEGENGA
;
A
#
# COMPACT_ATOMS: atom_id res chain seq x y z
N MET A 1 -12.19 -16.08 -9.36
CA MET A 1 -13.08 -14.90 -9.26
C MET A 1 -12.37 -13.75 -9.95
N ASP A 2 -13.08 -12.96 -10.77
CA ASP A 2 -12.52 -11.79 -11.44
C ASP A 2 -12.15 -10.74 -10.37
N LEU A 3 -10.88 -10.32 -10.33
CA LEU A 3 -10.34 -9.47 -9.27
C LEU A 3 -11.09 -8.13 -9.19
N LEU A 4 -11.30 -7.46 -10.32
CA LEU A 4 -11.97 -6.15 -10.33
C LEU A 4 -13.42 -6.28 -9.84
N LYS A 5 -14.13 -7.33 -10.28
CA LYS A 5 -15.49 -7.59 -9.79
C LYS A 5 -15.53 -7.88 -8.28
N ASP A 6 -14.51 -8.53 -7.71
CA ASP A 6 -14.40 -8.72 -6.25
C ASP A 6 -14.20 -7.36 -5.53
N LEU A 7 -13.37 -6.47 -6.07
CA LEU A 7 -13.13 -5.14 -5.50
C LEU A 7 -14.38 -4.24 -5.60
N GLU A 8 -15.07 -4.25 -6.74
CA GLU A 8 -16.35 -3.53 -6.95
C GLU A 8 -17.43 -4.03 -5.99
N TRP A 9 -17.61 -5.35 -5.90
CA TRP A 9 -18.61 -5.96 -5.02
C TRP A 9 -18.36 -5.59 -3.55
N ARG A 10 -17.09 -5.49 -3.13
CA ARG A 10 -16.68 -5.04 -1.80
C ARG A 10 -16.80 -3.53 -1.58
N ARG A 11 -17.08 -2.76 -2.63
CA ARG A 11 -17.15 -1.29 -2.63
C ARG A 11 -15.87 -0.63 -2.13
N ILE A 12 -14.72 -1.15 -2.57
CA ILE A 12 -13.39 -0.63 -2.20
C ILE A 12 -12.68 0.09 -3.36
N ILE A 13 -13.36 0.25 -4.50
CA ILE A 13 -12.98 1.17 -5.57
C ILE A 13 -13.75 2.47 -5.36
N TYR A 14 -13.02 3.55 -5.10
CA TYR A 14 -13.60 4.90 -5.02
C TYR A 14 -13.47 5.63 -6.36
N GLN A 15 -12.25 5.68 -6.90
CA GLN A 15 -11.92 6.24 -8.21
C GLN A 15 -10.85 5.39 -8.86
N GLN A 16 -10.91 5.30 -10.19
CA GLN A 16 -9.90 4.67 -11.03
C GLN A 16 -9.78 5.46 -12.33
N THR A 17 -8.66 5.33 -13.03
CA THR A 17 -8.37 6.12 -14.23
C THR A 17 -9.16 5.61 -15.45
N ASP A 18 -8.78 4.45 -15.98
CA ASP A 18 -9.37 3.82 -17.15
C ASP A 18 -9.82 2.40 -16.79
N GLU A 19 -11.09 2.24 -16.44
CA GLU A 19 -11.66 0.97 -16.01
C GLU A 19 -11.54 -0.13 -17.07
N GLU A 20 -11.83 0.20 -18.33
CA GLU A 20 -11.77 -0.77 -19.43
C GLU A 20 -10.32 -1.19 -19.70
N GLY A 21 -9.40 -0.22 -19.73
CA GLY A 21 -7.97 -0.49 -19.92
C GLY A 21 -7.36 -1.30 -18.77
N ILE A 22 -7.71 -0.99 -17.52
CA ILE A 22 -7.25 -1.76 -16.34
C ILE A 22 -7.79 -3.19 -16.41
N LYS A 23 -9.07 -3.37 -16.76
CA LYS A 23 -9.67 -4.70 -16.89
C LYS A 23 -9.01 -5.53 -17.98
N ASP A 24 -8.77 -4.94 -19.15
CA ASP A 24 -8.10 -5.60 -20.26
C ASP A 24 -6.66 -5.99 -19.86
N LEU A 25 -5.91 -5.09 -19.23
CA LEU A 25 -4.55 -5.33 -18.75
C LEU A 25 -4.48 -6.48 -17.74
N LEU A 26 -5.33 -6.46 -16.71
CA LEU A 26 -5.36 -7.49 -15.66
C LEU A 26 -5.81 -8.86 -16.19
N SER A 27 -6.53 -8.90 -17.32
CA SER A 27 -6.91 -10.15 -17.99
C SER A 27 -5.78 -10.78 -18.81
N LYS A 28 -4.81 -9.97 -19.25
CA LYS A 28 -3.73 -10.38 -20.15
C LYS A 28 -2.46 -10.76 -19.42
N GLU A 29 -2.11 -10.05 -18.35
CA GLU A 29 -0.82 -10.23 -17.69
C GLU A 29 -0.81 -9.96 -16.19
N LYS A 30 0.28 -10.39 -15.54
CA LYS A 30 0.54 -10.13 -14.14
C LYS A 30 1.40 -8.87 -14.00
N ILE A 31 0.75 -7.80 -13.57
CA ILE A 31 1.41 -6.51 -13.36
C ILE A 31 2.11 -6.40 -12.00
N SER A 32 3.00 -5.40 -11.90
CA SER A 32 3.47 -4.87 -10.62
C SER A 32 2.70 -3.59 -10.28
N LEU A 33 2.37 -3.41 -9.01
CA LEU A 33 1.63 -2.25 -8.50
C LEU A 33 2.11 -1.88 -7.10
N TYR A 34 1.99 -0.61 -6.71
CA TYR A 34 2.53 -0.15 -5.43
C TYR A 34 1.50 0.55 -4.55
N CYS A 35 1.74 0.52 -3.25
CA CYS A 35 1.08 1.38 -2.27
C CYS A 35 2.12 1.87 -1.25
N GLY A 36 2.09 3.17 -0.95
CA GLY A 36 3.01 3.81 -0.03
C GLY A 36 2.42 4.03 1.36
N VAL A 37 3.27 3.99 2.39
CA VAL A 37 2.96 4.45 3.75
C VAL A 37 4.09 5.28 4.33
N ASP A 38 3.75 6.43 4.89
CA ASP A 38 4.71 7.26 5.60
C ASP A 38 4.89 6.79 7.05
N PRO A 39 6.14 6.71 7.54
CA PRO A 39 6.47 6.24 8.89
C PRO A 39 6.22 7.29 9.96
N THR A 40 4.95 7.66 10.14
CA THR A 40 4.52 8.74 11.05
C THR A 40 4.44 8.30 12.52
N ALA A 41 4.34 6.99 12.76
CA ALA A 41 4.33 6.34 14.06
C ALA A 41 5.04 4.97 13.94
N ASP A 42 5.33 4.35 15.08
CA ASP A 42 5.97 3.04 15.18
C ASP A 42 5.04 1.87 14.79
N SER A 43 3.75 2.15 14.59
CA SER A 43 2.75 1.17 14.24
C SER A 43 1.67 1.74 13.32
N MET A 44 1.29 0.96 12.30
CA MET A 44 0.07 1.16 11.54
C MET A 44 -1.16 0.84 12.40
N HIS A 45 -2.15 1.74 12.40
CA HIS A 45 -3.50 1.46 12.90
C HIS A 45 -4.45 0.95 11.80
N ILE A 46 -5.67 0.57 12.17
CA ILE A 46 -6.69 -0.02 11.27
C ILE A 46 -6.99 0.78 10.00
N GLY A 47 -6.85 2.11 10.03
CA GLY A 47 -7.05 2.98 8.86
C GLY A 47 -6.10 2.69 7.69
N HIS A 48 -4.92 2.10 7.95
CA HIS A 48 -3.97 1.73 6.91
C HIS A 48 -4.26 0.36 6.29
N LEU A 49 -5.12 -0.45 6.91
CA LEU A 49 -5.34 -1.82 6.46
C LEU A 49 -6.06 -1.90 5.12
N LEU A 50 -6.95 -0.94 4.80
CA LEU A 50 -7.73 -1.02 3.58
C LEU A 50 -6.85 -1.00 2.30
N PRO A 51 -5.91 -0.05 2.12
CA PRO A 51 -4.98 -0.09 0.98
C PRO A 51 -4.13 -1.37 0.93
N PHE A 52 -3.57 -1.81 2.06
CA PHE A 52 -2.68 -2.98 2.09
C PHE A 52 -3.41 -4.31 1.90
N LEU A 53 -4.61 -4.48 2.45
CA LEU A 53 -5.42 -5.66 2.20
C LEU A 53 -5.92 -5.68 0.76
N THR A 54 -6.16 -4.53 0.14
CA THR A 54 -6.45 -4.44 -1.29
C THR A 54 -5.24 -4.89 -2.10
N LEU A 55 -4.04 -4.37 -1.79
CA LEU A 55 -2.80 -4.78 -2.43
C LEU A 55 -2.51 -6.29 -2.23
N ARG A 56 -2.84 -6.87 -1.08
CA ARG A 56 -2.75 -8.32 -0.83
C ARG A 56 -3.72 -9.12 -1.70
N ARG A 57 -4.89 -8.58 -2.05
CA ARG A 57 -5.81 -9.24 -3.02
C ARG A 57 -5.18 -9.33 -4.41
N PHE A 58 -4.45 -8.29 -4.83
CA PHE A 58 -3.68 -8.33 -6.07
C PHE A 58 -2.59 -9.42 -5.99
N GLN A 59 -1.88 -9.53 -4.86
CA GLN A 59 -0.91 -10.63 -4.66
C GLN A 59 -1.57 -12.00 -4.76
N ASN A 60 -2.71 -12.20 -4.10
CA ASN A 60 -3.46 -13.46 -4.17
C ASN A 60 -3.98 -13.78 -5.59
N ALA A 61 -4.15 -12.76 -6.44
CA ALA A 61 -4.48 -12.92 -7.86
C ALA A 61 -3.25 -13.10 -8.76
N GLY A 62 -2.05 -13.21 -8.20
CA GLY A 62 -0.79 -13.46 -8.91
C GLY A 62 -0.06 -12.21 -9.39
N HIS A 63 -0.54 -11.01 -9.03
CA HIS A 63 0.18 -9.76 -9.31
C HIS A 63 1.30 -9.55 -8.29
N ARG A 64 2.27 -8.69 -8.62
CA ARG A 64 3.38 -8.37 -7.74
C ARG A 64 3.13 -7.06 -6.99
N PRO A 65 2.82 -7.09 -5.68
CA PRO A 65 2.73 -5.88 -4.90
C PRO A 65 4.14 -5.30 -4.65
N ILE A 66 4.23 -3.97 -4.57
CA ILE A 66 5.42 -3.25 -4.12
C ILE A 66 4.98 -2.40 -2.94
N VAL A 67 5.46 -2.72 -1.74
CA VAL A 67 5.12 -1.95 -0.55
C VAL A 67 6.21 -0.93 -0.27
N LEU A 68 5.87 0.35 -0.43
CA LEU A 68 6.83 1.45 -0.26
C LEU A 68 6.70 2.07 1.13
N VAL A 69 7.72 1.93 1.97
CA VAL A 69 7.81 2.66 3.24
C VAL A 69 8.58 3.96 3.02
N GLY A 70 7.89 5.08 3.19
CA GLY A 70 8.34 6.41 2.82
C GLY A 70 9.34 7.04 3.79
N GLY A 71 10.55 6.50 3.91
CA GLY A 71 11.57 7.07 4.82
C GLY A 71 11.91 8.54 4.50
N ALA A 72 11.96 8.91 3.22
CA ALA A 72 12.20 10.29 2.80
C ALA A 72 10.94 11.17 2.86
N THR A 73 9.80 10.66 2.40
CA THR A 73 8.52 11.41 2.41
C THR A 73 8.02 11.66 3.84
N GLY A 74 8.26 10.72 4.76
CA GLY A 74 8.00 10.88 6.18
C GLY A 74 8.78 12.02 6.86
N LEU A 75 9.95 12.38 6.32
CA LEU A 75 10.74 13.53 6.81
C LEU A 75 10.15 14.87 6.40
N ILE A 76 9.40 14.92 5.29
CA ILE A 76 8.74 16.14 4.82
C ILE A 76 7.32 16.24 5.41
N GLY A 77 6.59 15.13 5.37
CA GLY A 77 5.22 15.01 5.85
C GLY A 77 4.18 15.46 4.82
N ASP A 78 3.31 14.54 4.41
CA ASP A 78 2.18 14.85 3.52
C ASP A 78 1.15 15.80 4.20
N PRO A 79 0.85 16.99 3.60
CA PRO A 79 -0.14 17.93 4.12
C PRO A 79 -1.59 17.54 3.80
N SER A 80 -1.81 16.54 2.93
CA SER A 80 -3.15 16.16 2.48
C SER A 80 -4.08 15.82 3.65
N GLY A 81 -5.22 16.53 3.72
CA GLY A 81 -6.26 16.30 4.74
C GLY A 81 -5.93 16.82 6.16
N LYS A 82 -4.87 17.62 6.34
CA LYS A 82 -4.50 18.20 7.64
C LYS A 82 -4.65 19.73 7.66
N SER A 83 -5.17 20.24 8.78
CA SER A 83 -5.34 21.68 9.05
C SER A 83 -4.10 22.33 9.68
N GLU A 84 -3.17 21.53 10.21
CA GLU A 84 -1.96 22.00 10.90
C GLU A 84 -0.70 21.34 10.32
N GLU A 85 0.41 22.08 10.38
CA GLU A 85 1.73 21.62 9.93
C GLU A 85 2.25 20.50 10.85
N ARG A 86 2.83 19.46 10.25
CA ARG A 86 3.37 18.32 11.03
C ARG A 86 4.69 18.74 11.69
N LYS A 87 4.89 18.28 12.93
CA LYS A 87 6.22 18.34 13.56
C LYS A 87 7.18 17.43 12.82
N LEU A 88 8.31 17.98 12.38
CA LEU A 88 9.40 17.21 11.79
C LEU A 88 9.95 16.22 12.82
N GLN A 89 10.05 14.96 12.43
CA GLN A 89 10.65 13.90 13.23
C GLN A 89 12.17 13.87 13.01
N THR A 90 12.93 13.39 14.00
CA THR A 90 14.35 13.14 13.81
C THR A 90 14.55 11.92 12.89
N LEU A 91 15.72 11.80 12.28
CA LEU A 91 16.06 10.65 11.43
C LEU A 91 15.98 9.33 12.21
N GLU A 92 16.40 9.32 13.47
CA GLU A 92 16.35 8.15 14.34
C GLU A 92 14.90 7.72 14.60
N GLN A 93 14.01 8.69 14.83
CA GLN A 93 12.59 8.40 15.05
C GLN A 93 11.93 7.85 13.78
N VAL A 94 12.24 8.43 12.61
CA VAL A 94 11.74 7.92 11.32
C VAL A 94 12.24 6.49 11.08
N GLN A 95 13.51 6.20 11.37
CA GLN A 95 14.06 4.86 11.21
C GLN A 95 13.37 3.83 12.13
N LEU A 96 13.12 4.19 13.40
CA LEU A 96 12.37 3.34 14.32
C LEU A 96 10.95 3.05 13.80
N ASN A 97 10.30 4.07 13.24
CA ASN A 97 8.97 3.92 12.66
C ASN A 97 8.97 3.04 11.40
N VAL A 98 9.97 3.19 10.53
CA VAL A 98 10.17 2.36 9.33
C VAL A 98 10.27 0.88 9.73
N GLU A 99 11.10 0.56 10.72
CA GLU A 99 11.29 -0.82 11.18
C GLU A 99 10.02 -1.44 11.77
N GLY A 100 9.25 -0.67 12.54
CA GLY A 100 7.96 -1.10 13.09
C GLY A 100 6.96 -1.45 11.98
N ILE A 101 6.85 -0.57 11.00
CA ILE A 101 5.93 -0.74 9.86
C ILE A 101 6.37 -1.90 8.96
N GLN A 102 7.66 -2.04 8.66
CA GLN A 102 8.18 -3.17 7.87
C GLN A 102 7.86 -4.52 8.52
N LYS A 103 8.01 -4.63 9.85
CA LYS A 103 7.63 -5.85 10.60
C LYS A 103 6.14 -6.18 10.49
N GLN A 104 5.27 -5.17 10.45
CA GLN A 104 3.83 -5.39 10.28
C GLN A 104 3.50 -5.81 8.84
N LEU A 105 4.11 -5.17 7.85
CA LEU A 105 3.90 -5.48 6.43
C LEU A 105 4.37 -6.90 6.07
N GLY A 106 5.48 -7.36 6.65
CA GLY A 106 5.97 -8.73 6.48
C GLY A 106 5.02 -9.81 7.02
N LYS A 107 3.99 -9.44 7.79
CA LYS A 107 2.91 -10.38 8.20
C LYS A 107 1.72 -10.38 7.25
N ILE A 108 1.59 -9.36 6.40
CA ILE A 108 0.47 -9.19 5.47
C ILE A 108 0.84 -9.78 4.11
N PHE A 109 2.08 -9.60 3.67
CA PHE A 109 2.54 -9.96 2.34
C PHE A 109 3.47 -11.16 2.35
N ASP A 110 3.41 -11.96 1.28
CA ASP A 110 4.41 -12.97 1.01
C ASP A 110 5.62 -12.26 0.40
N VAL A 111 6.81 -12.41 0.99
CA VAL A 111 8.05 -11.76 0.54
C VAL A 111 8.87 -12.64 -0.40
N GLU A 112 8.51 -13.91 -0.51
CA GLU A 112 9.17 -14.91 -1.35
C GLU A 112 8.24 -15.37 -2.49
N GLY A 113 8.81 -16.01 -3.51
CA GLY A 113 8.08 -16.51 -4.67
C GLY A 113 8.04 -15.55 -5.85
N GLU A 114 7.41 -15.98 -6.96
CA GLU A 114 7.40 -15.24 -8.23
C GLU A 114 6.78 -13.85 -8.12
N ASN A 115 5.86 -13.65 -7.18
CA ASN A 115 5.21 -12.37 -6.92
C ASN A 115 5.41 -11.88 -5.47
N GLY A 116 6.58 -12.18 -4.90
CA GLY A 116 7.01 -11.64 -3.60
C GLY A 116 7.02 -10.11 -3.57
N ALA A 117 6.57 -9.56 -2.43
CA ALA A 117 6.47 -8.13 -2.14
C ALA A 117 7.80 -7.49 -1.75
#